data_AF-A0AAV7KFG7-F1
#
_entry.id   AF-A0AAV7KFG7-F1
#
_cell.length_a   1.000
_cell.length_b   1.000
_cell.length_c   1.000
_cell.angle_alpha   90.00
_cell.angle_beta   90.00
_cell.angle_gamma   90.00
#
_symmetry.space_group_name_H-M   'P 1'
#
loop_
_entity.id
_entity.type
_entity.pdbx_description
1 polymer ?
#
loop_
_entity_poly.entity_id
_entity_poly.type
_entity_poly.pdbx_seq_one_letter_code
_entity_poly.pdbx_strand_id
1 'polypeptide(L)'
;MRNLTEQKIRRPRDIKLTSDEEYVLCTDNPCIHVFSHTGERLRSLISMGSQMEITTPHFFCLDPAGNILIRDFTSKAIKIFSKEGNHIRTIEVVEEGDRIIWLSRSLGLVLTNELNLVL
;
A
#
# COMPACT_ATOMS: atom_id res chain seq x y z
N MET A 1 -17.07 29.90 14.58
CA MET A 1 -16.51 28.62 15.02
C MET A 1 -15.61 28.10 13.91
N ARG A 2 -14.29 28.01 14.13
CA ARG A 2 -13.35 27.55 13.12
C ARG A 2 -13.44 26.03 13.04
N ASN A 3 -13.90 25.53 11.90
CA ASN A 3 -13.97 24.10 11.58
C ASN A 3 -12.53 23.58 11.49
N LEU A 4 -12.09 22.84 12.51
CA LEU A 4 -10.81 22.15 12.48
C LEU A 4 -10.94 21.05 11.42
N THR A 5 -10.23 21.25 10.32
CA THR A 5 -10.06 20.37 9.17
C THR A 5 -10.26 18.89 9.46
N GLU A 6 -11.46 18.36 9.20
CA GLU A 6 -11.60 16.95 8.84
C GLU A 6 -10.77 16.75 7.56
N GLN A 7 -9.59 16.17 7.68
CA GLN A 7 -8.77 15.83 6.53
C GLN A 7 -9.48 14.71 5.77
N LYS A 8 -10.28 15.12 4.78
CA LYS A 8 -11.14 14.25 3.99
C LYS A 8 -10.31 13.18 3.25
N ILE A 9 -10.40 11.95 3.71
CA ILE A 9 -9.90 10.75 3.02
C ILE A 9 -10.81 10.47 1.81
N ARG A 10 -10.25 10.28 0.62
CA ARG A 10 -11.03 10.06 -0.61
C ARG A 10 -10.82 8.64 -1.12
N ARG A 11 -11.94 7.91 -1.28
CA ARG A 11 -11.98 6.53 -1.80
C ARG A 11 -10.96 5.60 -1.10
N PRO A 12 -11.05 5.43 0.24
CA PRO A 12 -10.24 4.44 0.93
C PRO A 12 -10.56 3.05 0.37
N ARG A 13 -9.52 2.25 0.14
CA ARG A 13 -9.62 0.96 -0.54
C ARG A 13 -9.17 -0.21 0.34
N ASP A 14 -8.11 -0.01 1.12
CA ASP A 14 -7.55 -1.00 2.03
C ASP A 14 -6.92 -0.32 3.25
N ILE A 15 -6.81 -1.07 4.36
CA ILE A 15 -6.23 -0.62 5.63
C ILE A 15 -5.29 -1.70 6.20
N LYS A 16 -4.20 -1.27 6.84
CA LYS A 16 -3.29 -2.14 7.59
C LYS A 16 -2.95 -1.49 8.93
N LEU A 17 -2.90 -2.30 9.98
CA LEU A 17 -2.60 -1.87 11.34
C LEU A 17 -1.23 -2.41 11.75
N THR A 18 -0.45 -1.57 12.41
CA THR A 18 0.76 -1.98 13.14
C THR A 18 0.50 -1.84 14.64
N SER A 19 1.52 -2.08 15.48
CA SER A 19 1.42 -1.80 16.92
C SER A 19 1.16 -0.32 17.23
N ASP A 20 1.61 0.57 16.35
CA ASP A 20 1.69 2.01 16.64
C ASP A 20 0.87 2.88 15.67
N GLU A 21 0.58 2.39 14.47
CA GLU A 21 0.06 3.21 13.37
C GLU A 21 -0.96 2.47 12.48
N GLU A 22 -1.82 3.25 11.83
CA GLU A 22 -2.82 2.77 10.86
C GLU A 22 -2.51 3.31 9.47
N TYR A 23 -2.36 2.43 8.49
CA TYR A 23 -2.05 2.76 7.10
C TYR A 23 -3.32 2.58 6.26
N VAL A 24 -3.74 3.62 5.54
CA VAL A 24 -4.95 3.63 4.71
C VAL A 24 -4.57 3.94 3.27
N LEU A 25 -4.82 2.99 2.37
CA LEU A 25 -4.66 3.17 0.93
C LEU A 25 -5.87 3.88 0.34
N CYS A 26 -5.63 5.00 -0.34
CA CYS A 26 -6.63 5.77 -1.09
C CYS A 26 -6.40 5.61 -2.59
N THR A 27 -7.49 5.52 -3.35
CA THR A 27 -7.44 5.34 -4.82
C THR A 27 -7.74 6.60 -5.62
N ASP A 28 -8.36 7.60 -5.00
CA ASP A 28 -8.55 8.92 -5.62
C ASP A 28 -7.32 9.77 -5.33
N ASN A 29 -6.46 9.96 -6.35
CA ASN A 29 -5.06 10.38 -6.18
C ASN A 29 -4.29 9.36 -5.29
N PRO A 30 -3.81 8.24 -5.89
CA PRO A 30 -3.16 7.14 -5.17
C PRO A 30 -2.17 7.62 -4.11
N CYS A 31 -2.44 7.29 -2.87
CA CYS A 31 -1.59 7.60 -1.73
C CYS A 31 -1.88 6.66 -0.57
N ILE A 32 -0.96 6.62 0.39
CA ILE A 32 -1.18 5.99 1.68
C ILE A 32 -1.18 7.06 2.76
N HIS A 33 -2.27 7.19 3.50
CA HIS A 33 -2.31 8.00 4.71
C HIS A 33 -1.91 7.13 5.90
N VAL A 34 -1.08 7.67 6.78
CA VAL A 34 -0.71 7.02 8.04
C VAL A 34 -1.29 7.83 9.20
N PHE A 35 -1.97 7.13 10.10
CA PHE A 35 -2.63 7.70 11.27
C PHE A 35 -2.04 7.10 12.55
N SER A 36 -2.12 7.85 13.64
CA SER A 36 -2.01 7.28 14.98
C SER A 36 -3.29 6.51 15.31
N HIS A 37 -3.22 5.63 16.32
CA HIS A 37 -4.40 4.99 16.91
C HIS A 37 -5.39 5.97 17.56
N THR A 38 -5.03 7.24 17.73
CA THR A 38 -5.93 8.30 18.20
C THR A 38 -6.68 8.98 17.05
N GLY A 39 -6.44 8.57 15.80
CA GLY A 39 -7.07 9.11 14.59
C GLY A 39 -6.39 10.36 14.04
N GLU A 40 -5.22 10.76 14.57
CA GLU A 40 -4.46 11.89 14.04
C GLU A 40 -3.69 11.45 12.78
N ARG A 41 -3.83 12.20 11.67
CA ARG A 41 -3.05 11.92 10.47
C ARG A 41 -1.61 12.37 10.65
N LEU A 42 -0.70 11.40 10.75
CA LEU A 42 0.73 11.62 10.95
C LEU A 42 1.43 12.03 9.66
N ARG A 43 1.15 11.31 8.57
CA ARG A 43 1.81 11.53 7.27
C ARG A 43 0.98 11.02 6.08
N SER A 44 1.38 11.43 4.89
CA SER A 44 0.88 10.90 3.62
C SER A 44 2.07 10.49 2.76
N LEU A 45 2.05 9.26 2.28
CA LEU A 45 3.12 8.62 1.53
C LEU A 45 2.66 8.36 0.10
N ILE A 46 3.61 8.29 -0.83
CA ILE A 46 3.40 7.82 -2.20
C ILE A 46 2.39 8.70 -2.98
N SER A 47 2.14 9.92 -2.51
CA SER A 47 1.23 10.87 -3.15
C SER A 47 1.79 11.38 -4.48
N MET A 48 0.92 11.69 -5.44
CA MET A 48 1.31 12.11 -6.79
C MET A 48 2.47 13.12 -6.85
N GLY A 49 3.53 12.72 -7.55
CA GLY A 49 4.61 13.53 -8.14
C GLY A 49 4.76 13.24 -9.65
N SER A 50 5.78 13.81 -10.30
CA SER A 50 5.92 13.82 -11.79
C SER A 50 6.17 12.46 -12.45
N GLN A 51 6.47 11.43 -11.68
CA GLN A 51 6.53 10.04 -12.15
C GLN A 51 5.33 9.32 -11.56
N MET A 52 4.35 8.99 -12.41
CA MET A 52 3.16 8.23 -12.04
C MET A 52 3.56 6.82 -11.61
N GLU A 53 3.97 6.67 -10.35
CA GLU A 53 4.48 5.39 -9.86
C GLU A 53 3.34 4.41 -9.59
N ILE A 54 2.09 4.82 -9.36
CA ILE A 54 0.96 3.92 -9.11
C ILE A 54 -0.27 4.38 -9.89
N THR A 55 -0.82 3.50 -10.72
CA THR A 55 -1.99 3.84 -11.54
C THR A 55 -3.29 3.31 -10.94
N THR A 56 -3.36 2.01 -10.63
CA THR A 56 -4.58 1.38 -10.12
C THR A 56 -4.26 0.47 -8.93
N PRO A 57 -4.05 1.04 -7.73
CA PRO A 57 -3.77 0.25 -6.55
C PRO A 57 -5.05 -0.40 -6.04
N HIS A 58 -4.97 -1.69 -5.72
CA HIS A 58 -6.11 -2.43 -5.16
C HIS A 58 -5.89 -2.78 -3.69
N PHE A 59 -4.73 -3.37 -3.40
CA PHE A 59 -4.38 -3.86 -2.07
C PHE A 59 -2.91 -3.56 -1.81
N PHE A 60 -2.56 -3.51 -0.53
CA PHE A 60 -1.16 -3.39 -0.11
C PHE A 60 -0.89 -4.26 1.12
N CYS A 61 0.38 -4.52 1.41
CA CYS A 61 0.82 -5.10 2.67
C CYS A 61 2.08 -4.39 3.18
N LEU A 62 2.42 -4.66 4.44
CA LEU A 62 3.65 -4.21 5.06
C LEU A 62 4.54 -5.43 5.30
N ASP A 63 5.82 -5.32 4.97
CA ASP A 63 6.82 -6.31 5.36
C ASP A 63 7.29 -6.07 6.82
N PRO A 64 8.09 -6.97 7.42
CA PRO A 64 8.62 -6.78 8.78
C PRO A 64 9.51 -5.54 8.96
N ALA A 65 10.06 -4.97 7.88
CA ALA A 65 10.84 -3.73 7.92
C ALA A 65 9.95 -2.47 7.80
N GLY A 66 8.64 -2.63 7.60
CA GLY A 66 7.68 -1.55 7.38
C GLY A 66 7.65 -1.03 5.95
N ASN A 67 8.28 -1.73 5.00
CA ASN A 67 8.16 -1.40 3.59
C ASN A 67 6.74 -1.71 3.12
N ILE A 68 6.28 -0.92 2.16
CA ILE A 68 4.93 -0.93 1.64
C ILE A 68 4.95 -1.60 0.28
N LEU A 69 4.28 -2.73 0.16
CA LEU A 69 4.15 -3.47 -1.10
C LEU A 69 2.75 -3.24 -1.65
N ILE A 70 2.65 -2.61 -2.81
CA ILE A 70 1.38 -2.27 -3.46
C ILE A 70 1.22 -3.06 -4.75
N ARG A 71 0.07 -3.73 -4.90
CA ARG A 71 -0.32 -4.34 -6.18
C ARG A 71 -0.94 -3.28 -7.08
N ASP A 72 -0.26 -3.00 -8.19
CA ASP A 72 -0.76 -2.15 -9.26
C ASP A 72 -1.21 -3.03 -10.44
N PHE A 73 -2.53 -3.07 -10.65
CA PHE A 73 -3.14 -3.95 -11.65
C PHE A 73 -2.90 -3.48 -13.08
N THR A 74 -2.75 -2.17 -13.31
CA THR A 74 -2.54 -1.63 -14.66
C THR A 74 -1.15 -1.98 -15.17
N SER A 75 -0.13 -1.83 -14.31
CA SER A 75 1.25 -2.19 -14.66
C SER A 75 1.55 -3.68 -14.47
N LYS A 76 0.56 -4.48 -14.04
CA LYS A 76 0.71 -5.89 -13.66
C LYS A 76 1.92 -6.12 -12.75
N ALA A 77 2.22 -5.19 -11.85
CA ALA A 77 3.41 -5.25 -11.01
C ALA A 77 3.09 -5.18 -9.51
N ILE A 78 4.05 -5.59 -8.69
CA ILE A 78 4.14 -5.25 -7.27
C ILE A 78 5.18 -4.15 -7.15
N LYS A 79 4.80 -3.03 -6.56
CA LYS A 79 5.68 -1.89 -6.34
C LYS A 79 6.00 -1.80 -4.86
N ILE A 80 7.29 -1.73 -4.54
CA ILE A 80 7.79 -1.76 -3.18
C ILE A 80 8.33 -0.38 -2.84
N PHE A 81 7.86 0.17 -1.73
CA PHE A 81 8.25 1.46 -1.19
C PHE A 81 8.81 1.30 0.21
N SER A 82 9.76 2.14 0.58
CA SER A 82 10.21 2.27 1.96
C SER A 82 9.09 2.75 2.88
N LYS A 83 9.28 2.61 4.19
CA LYS A 83 8.37 3.18 5.20
C LYS A 83 8.24 4.71 5.11
N GLU A 84 9.24 5.39 4.54
CA GLU A 84 9.23 6.81 4.22
C GLU A 84 8.51 7.14 2.90
N GLY A 85 8.07 6.14 2.14
CA GLY A 85 7.33 6.32 0.89
C GLY A 85 8.20 6.47 -0.36
N ASN A 86 9.52 6.26 -0.27
CA ASN A 86 10.41 6.25 -1.45
C ASN A 86 10.30 4.93 -2.20
N HIS A 87 10.21 4.96 -3.53
CA HIS A 87 10.25 3.76 -4.36
C HIS A 87 11.59 3.02 -4.22
N ILE A 88 11.52 1.70 -3.98
CA ILE A 88 12.68 0.83 -3.84
C ILE A 88 12.86 0.00 -5.12
N ARG A 89 11.79 -0.68 -5.56
CA ARG A 89 11.80 -1.58 -6.72
C ARG A 89 10.40 -1.91 -7.21
N THR A 90 10.33 -2.42 -8.43
CA THR A 90 9.13 -2.97 -9.05
C THR A 90 9.38 -4.43 -9.43
N ILE A 91 8.42 -5.30 -9.14
CA ILE A 91 8.42 -6.71 -9.53
C ILE A 91 7.28 -6.89 -10.52
N GLU A 92 7.60 -7.22 -11.77
CA GLU A 92 6.57 -7.59 -12.75
C GLU A 92 5.94 -8.93 -12.37
N VAL A 93 4.62 -9.02 -12.51
CA VAL A 93 3.87 -10.26 -12.29
C VAL A 93 3.38 -10.74 -13.64
N VAL A 94 3.88 -11.91 -14.04
CA VAL A 94 3.43 -12.60 -15.25
C VAL A 94 2.22 -13.45 -14.88
N GLU A 95 1.06 -13.15 -15.47
CA GLU A 95 -0.21 -13.85 -15.19
C GLU A 95 -0.39 -15.10 -16.08
N GLU A 96 0.66 -15.91 -16.28
CA GLU A 96 0.52 -17.25 -16.86
C GLU A 96 0.62 -18.30 -15.76
N GLY A 97 -0.52 -18.86 -15.34
CA GLY A 97 -0.57 -19.94 -14.35
C GLY A 97 -0.23 -19.56 -12.89
N ASP A 98 0.34 -18.38 -12.65
CA ASP A 98 0.66 -17.87 -11.32
C ASP A 98 -0.59 -17.39 -10.59
N ARG A 99 -1.16 -18.27 -9.76
CA ARG A 99 -2.17 -17.92 -8.79
C ARG A 99 -1.50 -17.16 -7.64
N ILE A 100 -1.44 -15.84 -7.73
CA ILE A 100 -1.17 -15.04 -6.53
C ILE A 100 -2.40 -15.14 -5.61
N ILE A 101 -2.32 -16.03 -4.63
CA ILE A 101 -3.33 -16.17 -3.59
C ILE A 101 -3.03 -15.13 -2.51
N TRP A 102 -3.84 -14.08 -2.46
CA TRP A 102 -3.83 -13.08 -1.40
C TRP A 102 -4.73 -13.55 -0.26
N LEU A 103 -4.14 -14.00 0.86
CA LEU A 103 -4.92 -14.26 2.07
C LEU A 103 -4.92 -13.00 2.94
N SER A 104 -6.09 -12.37 3.07
CA SER A 104 -6.26 -11.16 3.85
C SER A 104 -6.32 -11.41 5.35
N ARG A 105 -5.68 -10.51 6.12
CA ARG A 105 -6.19 -9.72 7.27
C ARG A 105 -5.18 -9.54 8.41
N SER A 106 -4.06 -10.26 8.40
CA SER A 106 -3.05 -10.09 9.45
C SER A 106 -1.62 -10.50 9.05
N LEU A 107 -1.42 -11.20 7.93
CA LEU A 107 -0.10 -11.55 7.42
C LEU A 107 -0.09 -11.37 5.89
N GLY A 108 0.88 -10.63 5.36
CA GLY A 108 1.11 -10.48 3.93
C GLY A 108 1.71 -11.74 3.32
N LEU A 109 0.87 -12.72 2.99
CA LEU A 109 1.31 -13.90 2.25
C LEU A 109 1.10 -13.65 0.74
N VAL A 110 2.20 -13.60 -0.02
CA VAL A 110 2.20 -13.66 -1.49
C VAL A 110 2.75 -15.03 -1.88
N LEU A 111 1.91 -15.93 -2.38
CA LEU A 111 2.35 -17.19 -2.96
C LEU A 111 2.54 -17.01 -4.47
N THR A 112 3.75 -17.23 -4.97
CA THR A 112 4.03 -17.48 -6.40
C THR A 112 4.33 -18.97 -6.60
N ASN A 113 4.21 -19.49 -7.83
CA ASN A 113 4.40 -20.92 -8.11
C ASN A 113 5.83 -21.44 -7.83
N GLU A 114 6.79 -20.56 -7.51
CA GLU A 114 8.15 -20.93 -7.16
C GLU A 114 8.40 -21.10 -5.65
N LEU A 115 7.36 -21.04 -4.79
CA LEU A 115 7.51 -21.09 -3.32
C LEU A 115 8.45 -20.00 -2.75
N ASN A 116 8.76 -18.96 -3.52
CA ASN A 116 9.62 -17.89 -3.08
C ASN A 116 8.84 -16.94 -2.16
N LEU A 117 9.15 -17.08 -0.87
CA LEU A 117 8.68 -16.22 0.21
C LEU A 117 9.28 -14.83 0.02
N VAL A 118 8.44 -13.83 -0.25
CA VAL A 118 8.83 -12.42 -0.09
C VAL A 118 8.09 -11.92 1.14
N LEU A 119 8.83 -11.85 2.24
CA LEU A 119 8.41 -11.30 3.52
C LEU A 119 8.03 -9.82 3.38
#